data_AF-K1SKI8-F1
#
_entry.id   AF-K1SKI8-F1
#
_cell.length_a   1.000
_cell.length_b   1.000
_cell.length_c   1.000
_cell.angle_alpha   90.00
_cell.angle_beta   90.00
_cell.angle_gamma   90.00
#
_symmetry.space_group_name_H-M   'P 1'
#
loop_
_entity.id
_entity.type
_entity.pdbx_description
1 polymer ?
#
loop_
_entity_poly.entity_id
_entity_poly.type
_entity_poly.pdbx_seq_one_letter_code
_entity_poly.pdbx_strand_id
1 'polypeptide(L)'
;LNGIERKVIFLDELPWMDTAGSNFISALEHFWNGWASARRDIVLIVCGSATSWMMDKLINNHGGLYGRLTHRLFLQPFSLGESEAFLKTKGMMLSRYELAELYMILGGIPYYLNLLDERLSLAQNIDRLLFNPNGQLYNEFTILYRSLFKDSEAYVKVVECLNERGYGMMRSEIADAAGMKSGKSLTTILDNLESCGFIRKYVNYGCSTRKSLYQLVDFFTLFYFRFLRDSSFRNLLYWSKLQRYAPFYAWAGVSFEILAMNHIDQVKQRLGISGVSTQLYSWRSKSDAGAAERAAQIDMVIERGDNTINLCEMKFSESEFAINKDYEKILRNKIVRFMEETKTRKLIQLTFISSYGLQRNMYSGIAQNEVVLNDLF
;
A
#
# COMPACT_ATOMS: atom_id res chain seq x y z
N LEU A 1 33.31 22.95 -13.77
CA LEU A 1 32.52 23.42 -12.59
C LEU A 1 33.12 22.91 -11.28
N ASN A 2 34.46 22.87 -11.17
CA ASN A 2 35.16 22.59 -9.91
C ASN A 2 35.60 23.96 -9.36
N GLY A 3 35.14 24.33 -8.16
CA GLY A 3 35.57 25.55 -7.47
C GLY A 3 34.46 26.47 -6.94
N ILE A 4 33.18 26.20 -7.24
CA ILE A 4 32.08 26.94 -6.62
C ILE A 4 31.60 26.16 -5.39
N GLU A 5 31.90 26.69 -4.20
CA GLU A 5 31.37 26.16 -2.94
C GLU A 5 29.86 26.38 -2.87
N ARG A 6 29.10 25.28 -2.90
CA ARG A 6 27.64 25.32 -2.86
C ARG A 6 27.15 25.49 -1.43
N LYS A 7 26.21 26.41 -1.25
CA LYS A 7 25.45 26.63 -0.02
C LYS A 7 24.15 25.87 -0.11
N VAL A 8 23.92 24.96 0.83
CA VAL A 8 22.67 24.20 0.93
C VAL A 8 21.79 24.85 1.99
N ILE A 9 20.59 25.25 1.58
CA ILE A 9 19.53 25.71 2.46
C ILE A 9 18.55 24.55 2.58
N PHE A 10 18.43 23.97 3.76
CA PHE A 10 17.49 22.88 4.05
C PHE A 10 16.38 23.40 4.96
N LEU A 11 15.14 23.37 4.48
CA LEU A 11 13.96 23.75 5.24
C LEU A 11 13.13 22.50 5.50
N ASP A 12 13.15 22.06 6.75
CA ASP A 12 12.34 20.93 7.20
C ASP A 12 10.90 21.38 7.51
N GLU A 13 9.94 20.54 7.14
CA GLU A 13 8.51 20.79 7.28
C GLU A 13 8.07 22.19 6.78
N LEU A 14 8.42 22.51 5.53
CA LEU A 14 8.01 23.76 4.86
C LEU A 14 6.50 24.09 4.99
N PRO A 15 5.57 23.11 4.93
CA PRO A 15 4.13 23.40 5.11
C PRO A 15 3.81 24.09 6.45
N TRP A 16 4.60 23.85 7.51
CA TRP A 16 4.41 24.48 8.81
C TRP A 16 4.80 25.96 8.83
N MET A 17 5.65 26.39 7.88
CA MET A 17 6.06 27.78 7.76
C MET A 17 5.00 28.64 7.07
N ASP A 18 4.15 28.05 6.21
CA ASP A 18 3.08 28.73 5.47
C ASP A 18 1.75 28.76 6.24
N THR A 19 1.74 29.47 7.35
CA THR A 19 0.53 29.71 8.15
C THR A 19 -0.28 30.89 7.62
N ALA A 20 -1.57 30.97 7.99
CA ALA A 20 -2.44 32.07 7.58
C ALA A 20 -1.85 33.43 8.00
N GLY A 21 -1.63 34.32 7.02
CA GLY A 21 -1.03 35.65 7.24
C GLY A 21 0.50 35.70 7.23
N SER A 22 1.20 34.56 7.14
CA SER A 22 2.67 34.52 7.07
C SER A 22 3.24 35.12 5.79
N ASN A 23 2.49 35.05 4.69
CA ASN A 23 2.97 35.35 3.33
C ASN A 23 4.30 34.66 2.98
N PHE A 24 4.59 33.51 3.62
CA PHE A 24 5.89 32.87 3.54
C PHE A 24 6.20 32.40 2.12
N ILE A 25 5.24 31.74 1.44
CA ILE A 25 5.43 31.34 0.05
C ILE A 25 5.76 32.54 -0.82
N SER A 26 4.99 33.63 -0.74
CA SER A 26 5.23 34.86 -1.51
C SER A 26 6.63 35.44 -1.27
N ALA A 27 7.09 35.46 0.00
CA ALA A 27 8.42 35.92 0.35
C ALA A 27 9.51 35.00 -0.23
N LEU A 28 9.29 33.68 -0.20
CA LEU A 28 10.18 32.70 -0.81
C LEU A 28 10.25 32.86 -2.33
N GLU A 29 9.12 33.11 -3.01
CA GLU A 29 9.10 33.37 -4.45
C GLU A 29 9.90 34.64 -4.79
N HIS A 30 9.71 35.70 -4.01
CA HIS A 30 10.42 36.97 -4.20
C HIS A 30 11.92 36.80 -3.99
N PHE A 31 12.33 36.11 -2.92
CA PHE A 31 13.74 35.78 -2.66
C PHE A 31 14.35 34.96 -3.80
N TRP A 32 13.65 33.92 -4.26
CA TRP A 32 14.16 33.03 -5.29
C TRP A 32 14.33 33.75 -6.63
N ASN A 33 13.30 34.47 -7.06
CA ASN A 33 13.32 35.17 -8.35
C ASN A 33 14.23 36.40 -8.33
N GLY A 34 14.25 37.16 -7.24
CA GLY A 34 15.02 38.40 -7.14
C GLY A 34 16.52 38.21 -6.88
N TRP A 35 16.91 37.11 -6.21
CA TRP A 35 18.30 36.95 -5.77
C TRP A 35 18.87 35.55 -6.00
N ALA A 36 18.16 34.48 -5.63
CA ALA A 36 18.73 33.14 -5.68
C ALA A 36 18.91 32.59 -7.10
N SER A 37 17.98 32.88 -8.02
CA SER A 37 17.96 32.31 -9.37
C SER A 37 19.14 32.73 -10.26
N ALA A 38 19.75 33.88 -9.99
CA ALA A 38 20.96 34.36 -10.69
C ALA A 38 22.24 33.67 -10.20
N ARG A 39 22.17 32.91 -9.09
CA ARG A 39 23.30 32.28 -8.44
C ARG A 39 23.42 30.81 -8.83
N ARG A 40 24.65 30.34 -9.00
CA ARG A 40 24.97 28.93 -9.29
C ARG A 40 25.51 28.17 -8.08
N ASP A 41 25.59 28.84 -6.94
CA ASP A 41 26.15 28.32 -5.70
C ASP A 41 25.11 28.07 -4.61
N ILE A 42 23.82 28.10 -4.93
CA ILE A 42 22.73 27.87 -3.97
C ILE A 42 21.92 26.65 -4.36
N VAL A 43 21.66 25.79 -3.38
CA VAL A 43 20.72 24.68 -3.48
C VAL A 43 19.71 24.83 -2.35
N LEU A 44 18.43 24.90 -2.68
CA LEU A 44 17.34 24.84 -1.71
C LEU A 44 16.73 23.45 -1.74
N ILE A 45 16.68 22.83 -0.57
CA ILE A 45 16.02 21.55 -0.34
C ILE A 45 14.90 21.81 0.66
N VAL A 46 13.70 21.36 0.30
CA VAL A 46 12.51 21.48 1.14
C VAL A 46 11.89 20.10 1.31
N CYS A 47 11.38 19.82 2.51
CA CYS A 47 10.58 18.63 2.77
C CYS A 47 9.32 18.99 3.56
N GLY A 48 8.40 18.04 3.60
CA GLY A 48 7.16 18.17 4.35
C GLY A 48 6.28 16.95 4.15
N SER A 49 5.60 16.56 5.23
CA SER A 49 4.66 15.44 5.25
C SER A 49 3.33 15.77 4.56
N ALA A 50 2.97 17.05 4.43
CA ALA A 50 1.75 17.50 3.76
C ALA A 50 1.86 17.46 2.22
N THR A 51 1.73 16.27 1.65
CA THR A 51 1.90 16.00 0.21
C THR A 51 1.00 16.85 -0.68
N SER A 52 -0.27 17.06 -0.33
CA SER A 52 -1.19 17.90 -1.10
C SER A 52 -0.86 19.38 -1.03
N TRP A 53 -0.44 19.90 0.13
CA TRP A 53 0.06 21.28 0.22
C TRP A 53 1.32 21.44 -0.64
N MET A 54 2.24 20.48 -0.60
CA MET A 54 3.44 20.47 -1.45
C MET A 54 3.06 20.42 -2.94
N MET A 55 2.05 19.63 -3.32
CA MET A 55 1.54 19.61 -4.69
C MET A 55 0.95 20.97 -5.08
N ASP A 56 0.03 21.52 -4.27
CA ASP A 56 -0.74 22.71 -4.63
C ASP A 56 0.09 24.01 -4.59
N LYS A 57 0.99 24.13 -3.62
CA LYS A 57 1.71 25.38 -3.33
C LYS A 57 3.13 25.44 -3.90
N LEU A 58 3.76 24.30 -4.18
CA LEU A 58 5.11 24.28 -4.77
C LEU A 58 5.12 23.73 -6.18
N ILE A 59 4.41 22.63 -6.45
CA ILE A 59 4.53 21.90 -7.73
C ILE A 59 3.58 22.45 -8.79
N ASN A 60 2.30 22.58 -8.45
CA ASN A 60 1.22 23.09 -9.31
C ASN A 60 1.04 24.61 -9.15
N ASN A 61 1.99 25.28 -8.50
CA ASN A 61 1.94 26.71 -8.31
C ASN A 61 2.04 27.41 -9.67
N HIS A 62 1.02 28.18 -10.04
CA HIS A 62 0.97 28.98 -11.27
C HIS A 62 1.69 30.34 -11.15
N GLY A 63 2.27 30.62 -9.98
CA GLY A 63 2.99 31.83 -9.59
C GLY A 63 4.51 31.71 -9.71
N GLY A 64 5.24 32.41 -8.84
CA GLY A 64 6.67 32.69 -9.02
C GLY A 64 7.62 31.50 -8.86
N LEU A 65 7.18 30.41 -8.23
CA LEU A 65 7.96 29.17 -8.11
C LEU A 65 7.74 28.18 -9.27
N TYR A 66 6.84 28.50 -10.22
CA TYR A 66 6.60 27.66 -11.38
C TYR A 66 7.89 27.43 -12.17
N GLY A 67 8.18 26.16 -12.49
CA GLY A 67 9.38 25.77 -13.24
C GLY A 67 10.71 25.94 -12.48
N ARG A 68 10.68 26.25 -11.17
CA ARG A 68 11.89 26.35 -10.33
C ARG A 68 12.26 25.04 -9.65
N LEU A 69 11.33 24.11 -9.56
CA LEU A 69 11.59 22.76 -9.06
C LEU A 69 12.41 21.96 -10.07
N THR A 70 13.67 21.68 -9.73
CA THR A 70 14.58 20.91 -10.59
C THR A 70 14.49 19.41 -10.35
N HIS A 71 14.27 19.02 -9.10
CA HIS A 71 14.17 17.63 -8.69
C HIS A 71 13.08 17.44 -7.64
N ARG A 72 12.35 16.33 -7.76
CA ARG A 72 11.37 15.87 -6.79
C ARG A 72 11.78 14.48 -6.33
N LEU A 73 11.92 14.30 -5.03
CA LEU A 73 12.12 13.00 -4.40
C LEU A 73 10.88 12.67 -3.59
N PHE A 74 10.16 11.62 -3.99
CA PHE A 74 9.06 11.08 -3.21
C PHE A 74 9.59 9.87 -2.45
N LEU A 75 9.84 10.04 -1.15
CA LEU A 75 10.33 8.96 -0.31
C LEU A 75 9.18 7.98 -0.07
N GLN A 76 9.40 6.72 -0.45
CA GLN A 76 8.48 5.62 -0.19
C GLN A 76 8.92 4.85 1.05
N PRO A 77 7.99 4.13 1.70
CA PRO A 77 8.37 3.06 2.61
C PRO A 77 9.35 2.10 1.91
N PHE A 78 10.25 1.51 2.68
CA PHE A 78 11.13 0.47 2.19
C PHE A 78 10.33 -0.69 1.61
N SER A 79 10.80 -1.28 0.52
CA SER A 79 10.36 -2.60 0.05
C SER A 79 10.76 -3.72 1.03
N LEU A 80 10.33 -4.96 0.79
CA LEU A 80 10.80 -6.14 1.54
C LEU A 80 12.33 -6.27 1.48
N GLY A 81 12.93 -6.10 0.30
CA GLY A 81 14.39 -6.16 0.13
C GLY A 81 15.13 -5.07 0.91
N GLU A 82 14.64 -3.83 0.86
CA GLU A 82 15.21 -2.72 1.63
C GLU A 82 15.00 -2.89 3.14
N SER A 83 13.85 -3.42 3.56
CA SER A 83 13.57 -3.73 4.97
C SER A 83 14.50 -4.83 5.48
N GLU A 84 14.74 -5.87 4.68
CA GLU A 84 15.69 -6.95 4.99
C GLU A 84 17.11 -6.38 5.14
N ALA A 85 17.53 -5.53 4.20
CA ALA A 85 18.83 -4.88 4.23
C ALA A 85 18.98 -3.98 5.47
N PHE A 86 17.96 -3.17 5.80
CA PHE A 86 17.96 -2.29 6.96
C PHE A 86 18.08 -3.07 8.27
N LEU A 87 17.28 -4.12 8.46
CA LEU A 87 17.31 -4.93 9.69
C LEU A 87 18.63 -5.69 9.85
N LYS A 88 19.25 -6.14 8.75
CA LYS A 88 20.60 -6.71 8.79
C LYS A 88 21.63 -5.72 9.34
N THR A 89 21.53 -4.43 9.01
CA THR A 89 22.43 -3.39 9.61
C THR A 89 22.24 -3.21 11.11
N LYS A 90 21.08 -3.66 11.64
CA LYS A 90 20.72 -3.60 13.05
C LYS A 90 21.00 -4.91 13.80
N GLY A 91 21.58 -5.91 13.13
CA GLY A 91 21.85 -7.25 13.69
C GLY A 91 20.62 -8.16 13.80
N MET A 92 19.44 -7.70 13.37
CA MET A 92 18.22 -8.47 13.39
C MET A 92 18.11 -9.37 12.14
N MET A 93 18.11 -10.68 12.37
CA MET A 93 18.00 -11.70 11.33
C MET A 93 16.63 -12.37 11.42
N LEU A 94 15.74 -12.06 10.49
CA LEU A 94 14.44 -12.71 10.34
C LEU A 94 14.44 -13.63 9.12
N SER A 95 13.69 -14.73 9.19
CA SER A 95 13.31 -15.43 7.96
C SER A 95 12.48 -14.50 7.06
N ARG A 96 12.51 -14.73 5.75
CA ARG A 96 11.71 -13.92 4.81
C ARG A 96 10.21 -14.02 5.07
N TYR A 97 9.74 -15.15 5.61
CA TYR A 97 8.37 -15.32 6.07
C TYR A 97 8.04 -14.41 7.27
N GLU A 98 8.90 -14.39 8.30
CA GLU A 98 8.76 -13.48 9.44
C GLU A 98 8.89 -12.01 9.00
N LEU A 99 9.76 -11.70 8.04
CA LEU A 99 9.86 -10.35 7.51
C LEU A 99 8.58 -9.94 6.79
N ALA A 100 7.98 -10.82 6.00
CA ALA A 100 6.69 -10.56 5.37
C ALA A 100 5.58 -10.37 6.42
N GLU A 101 5.56 -11.17 7.49
CA GLU A 101 4.64 -10.97 8.63
C GLU A 101 4.87 -9.58 9.26
N LEU A 102 6.11 -9.23 9.61
CA LEU A 102 6.47 -7.92 10.15
C LEU A 102 6.01 -6.78 9.22
N TYR A 103 6.26 -6.91 7.92
CA TYR A 103 5.88 -5.92 6.92
C TYR A 103 4.36 -5.78 6.81
N MET A 104 3.61 -6.89 6.88
CA MET A 104 2.15 -6.85 6.88
C MET A 104 1.57 -6.20 8.15
N ILE A 105 2.36 -6.04 9.22
CA ILE A 105 1.97 -5.37 10.47
C ILE A 105 2.38 -3.89 10.46
N LEU A 106 3.65 -3.58 10.15
CA LEU A 106 4.24 -2.24 10.30
C LEU A 106 4.46 -1.51 8.97
N GLY A 107 4.35 -2.20 7.85
CA GLY A 107 4.85 -1.71 6.57
C GLY A 107 6.37 -1.57 6.54
N GLY A 108 6.88 -0.91 5.49
CA GLY A 108 8.30 -0.60 5.31
C GLY A 108 8.76 0.69 5.98
N ILE A 109 8.13 1.10 7.09
CA ILE A 109 8.42 2.40 7.73
C ILE A 109 9.72 2.32 8.54
N PRO A 110 10.79 3.04 8.15
CA PRO A 110 12.10 2.88 8.79
C PRO A 110 12.09 3.20 10.29
N TYR A 111 11.26 4.17 10.70
CA TYR A 111 11.08 4.53 12.11
C TYR A 111 10.57 3.34 12.93
N TYR A 112 9.53 2.63 12.46
CA TYR A 112 8.98 1.47 13.17
C TYR A 112 9.98 0.30 13.20
N LEU A 113 10.65 0.02 12.07
CA LEU A 113 11.67 -1.02 11.99
C LEU A 113 12.82 -0.76 12.98
N ASN A 114 13.18 0.50 13.21
CA ASN A 114 14.24 0.88 14.16
C ASN A 114 13.86 0.68 15.63
N LEU A 115 12.58 0.49 15.96
CA LEU A 115 12.14 0.23 17.33
C LEU A 115 12.29 -1.24 17.74
N LEU A 116 12.57 -2.13 16.79
CA LEU A 116 12.72 -3.56 17.04
C LEU A 116 13.97 -3.85 17.87
N ASP A 117 13.84 -4.80 18.79
CA ASP A 117 14.93 -5.32 19.61
C ASP A 117 15.35 -6.68 19.04
N GLU A 118 16.58 -6.77 18.54
CA GLU A 118 17.15 -7.98 17.93
C GLU A 118 17.21 -9.19 18.89
N ARG A 119 17.15 -8.93 20.21
CA ARG A 119 17.21 -9.98 21.25
C ARG A 119 15.85 -10.65 21.48
N LEU A 120 14.79 -10.10 20.90
CA LEU A 120 13.42 -10.59 21.05
C LEU A 120 12.96 -11.24 19.74
N SER A 121 12.11 -12.25 19.85
CA SER A 121 11.41 -12.80 18.68
C SER A 121 10.52 -11.73 18.03
N LEU A 122 10.10 -11.97 16.77
CA LEU A 122 9.13 -11.10 16.11
C LEU A 122 7.88 -10.90 16.99
N ALA A 123 7.30 -12.00 17.49
CA ALA A 123 6.09 -11.91 18.29
C ALA A 123 6.26 -11.10 19.58
N GLN A 124 7.40 -11.28 20.28
CA GLN A 124 7.73 -10.49 21.47
C GLN A 124 7.90 -9.01 21.15
N ASN A 125 8.50 -8.66 20.01
CA ASN A 125 8.61 -7.27 19.57
C ASN A 125 7.23 -6.65 19.32
N ILE A 126 6.35 -7.35 18.60
CA ILE A 126 4.99 -6.88 18.30
C ILE A 126 4.20 -6.69 19.60
N ASP A 127 4.23 -7.65 20.52
CA ASP A 127 3.57 -7.52 21.82
C ASP A 127 4.14 -6.35 22.64
N ARG A 128 5.46 -6.17 22.67
CA ARG A 128 6.14 -5.07 23.38
C ARG A 128 5.79 -3.71 22.82
N LEU A 129 5.75 -3.56 21.49
CA LEU A 129 5.57 -2.27 20.83
C LEU A 129 4.10 -1.85 20.75
N LEU A 130 3.18 -2.79 20.51
CA LEU A 130 1.80 -2.50 20.11
C LEU A 130 0.75 -2.89 21.16
N PHE A 131 0.96 -4.00 21.89
CA PHE A 131 -0.02 -4.52 22.84
C PHE A 131 0.27 -4.14 24.29
N ASN A 132 1.52 -3.80 24.62
CA ASN A 132 1.89 -3.25 25.91
C ASN A 132 1.39 -1.80 26.05
N PRO A 133 0.67 -1.43 27.13
CA PRO A 133 0.24 -0.04 27.39
C PRO A 133 1.36 1.00 27.41
N ASN A 134 2.58 0.57 27.76
CA ASN A 134 3.79 1.40 27.73
C ASN A 134 4.61 1.24 26.44
N GLY A 135 4.08 0.50 25.46
CA GLY A 135 4.69 0.28 24.16
C GLY A 135 4.72 1.57 23.34
N GLN A 136 5.83 1.79 22.62
CA GLN A 136 6.05 3.02 21.86
C GLN A 136 5.01 3.26 20.76
N LEU A 137 4.39 2.19 20.24
CA LEU A 137 3.40 2.27 19.17
C LEU A 137 1.97 2.02 19.67
N TYR A 138 1.75 1.94 20.98
CA TYR A 138 0.43 1.61 21.57
C TYR A 138 -0.68 2.58 21.18
N ASN A 139 -0.35 3.87 21.03
CA ASN A 139 -1.27 4.94 20.61
C ASN A 139 -0.97 5.48 19.21
N GLU A 140 -0.13 4.77 18.43
CA GLU A 140 0.40 5.28 17.17
C GLU A 140 -0.70 5.64 16.18
N PHE A 141 -1.76 4.84 16.06
CA PHE A 141 -2.87 5.15 15.14
C PHE A 141 -3.45 6.56 15.38
N THR A 142 -3.73 6.91 16.64
CA THR A 142 -4.27 8.22 16.98
C THR A 142 -3.25 9.33 16.76
N ILE A 143 -1.97 9.08 17.06
CA ILE A 143 -0.89 10.05 16.90
C ILE A 143 -0.65 10.34 15.41
N LEU A 144 -0.52 9.29 14.60
CA LEU A 144 -0.30 9.34 13.15
C LEU A 144 -1.39 10.13 12.42
N TYR A 145 -2.67 9.82 12.67
CA TYR A 145 -3.75 10.52 11.98
C TYR A 145 -3.87 11.99 12.42
N ARG A 146 -3.59 12.31 13.69
CA ARG A 146 -3.61 13.69 14.19
C ARG A 146 -2.44 14.53 13.70
N SER A 147 -1.27 13.92 13.51
CA SER A 147 -0.09 14.62 13.00
C SER A 147 -0.20 14.91 11.51
N LEU A 148 -0.80 14.01 10.74
CA LEU A 148 -0.95 14.16 9.29
C LEU A 148 -2.16 15.01 8.87
N PHE A 149 -3.25 14.99 9.64
CA PHE A 149 -4.52 15.59 9.22
C PHE A 149 -5.12 16.50 10.29
N LYS A 150 -5.36 17.77 9.93
CA LYS A 150 -5.95 18.79 10.83
C LYS A 150 -7.34 18.42 11.36
N ASP A 151 -8.16 17.76 10.52
CA ASP A 151 -9.48 17.22 10.88
C ASP A 151 -9.45 15.69 10.83
N SER A 152 -8.60 15.07 11.65
CA SER A 152 -8.29 13.64 11.59
C SER A 152 -9.53 12.74 11.71
N GLU A 153 -10.59 13.19 12.39
CA GLU A 153 -11.81 12.39 12.58
C GLU A 153 -12.51 12.08 11.25
N ALA A 154 -12.57 13.03 10.32
CA ALA A 154 -13.16 12.82 9.01
C ALA A 154 -12.35 11.79 8.18
N TYR A 155 -11.02 11.81 8.31
CA TYR A 155 -10.13 10.86 7.64
C TYR A 155 -10.30 9.46 8.20
N VAL A 156 -10.30 9.34 9.54
CA VAL A 156 -10.51 8.07 10.26
C VAL A 156 -11.85 7.44 9.86
N LYS A 157 -12.93 8.22 9.75
CA LYS A 157 -14.23 7.71 9.28
C LYS A 157 -14.13 7.12 7.87
N VAL A 158 -13.46 7.81 6.94
CA VAL A 158 -13.30 7.31 5.56
C VAL A 158 -12.49 6.02 5.52
N VAL A 159 -11.35 5.94 6.24
CA VAL A 159 -10.56 4.70 6.26
C VAL A 159 -11.26 3.55 6.99
N GLU A 160 -12.08 3.83 7.99
CA GLU A 160 -12.90 2.82 8.66
C GLU A 160 -13.94 2.21 7.70
N CYS A 161 -14.67 3.03 6.94
CA CYS A 161 -15.59 2.54 5.91
C CYS A 161 -14.87 1.68 4.86
N LEU A 162 -13.69 2.12 4.41
CA LEU A 162 -12.89 1.37 3.44
C LEU A 162 -12.41 0.02 4.00
N ASN A 163 -12.02 -0.02 5.28
CA ASN A 163 -11.61 -1.24 5.97
C ASN A 163 -12.75 -2.27 6.06
N GLU A 164 -13.97 -1.83 6.39
CA GLU A 164 -15.14 -2.72 6.48
C GLU A 164 -15.47 -3.39 5.15
N ARG A 165 -15.23 -2.70 4.03
CA ARG A 165 -15.41 -3.27 2.69
C ARG A 165 -14.22 -4.15 2.31
N GLY A 166 -12.99 -3.74 2.61
CA GLY A 166 -11.74 -4.48 2.37
C GLY A 166 -11.26 -4.50 0.91
N TYR A 167 -12.17 -4.59 -0.06
CA TYR A 167 -11.90 -4.69 -1.51
C TYR A 167 -12.22 -3.42 -2.30
N GLY A 168 -12.31 -2.31 -1.57
CA GLY A 168 -12.52 -0.98 -2.10
C GLY A 168 -13.95 -0.59 -2.40
N MET A 169 -14.16 0.72 -2.44
CA MET A 169 -15.45 1.39 -2.57
C MET A 169 -15.38 2.48 -3.63
N MET A 170 -16.47 2.66 -4.38
CA MET A 170 -16.66 3.84 -5.21
C MET A 170 -16.83 5.06 -4.34
N ARG A 171 -16.49 6.23 -4.89
CA ARG A 171 -16.65 7.51 -4.20
C ARG A 171 -18.06 7.73 -3.64
N SER A 172 -19.11 7.36 -4.37
CA SER A 172 -20.49 7.49 -3.91
C SER A 172 -20.77 6.61 -2.69
N GLU A 173 -20.29 5.36 -2.71
CA GLU A 173 -20.45 4.42 -1.60
C GLU A 173 -19.73 4.93 -0.34
N ILE A 174 -18.54 5.55 -0.50
CA ILE A 174 -17.81 6.15 0.62
C ILE A 174 -18.57 7.34 1.19
N ALA A 175 -19.10 8.21 0.32
CA ALA A 175 -19.88 9.37 0.74
C ALA A 175 -21.10 8.95 1.58
N ASP A 176 -21.83 7.94 1.10
CA ASP A 176 -23.02 7.41 1.78
C ASP A 176 -22.66 6.74 3.11
N ALA A 177 -21.66 5.86 3.12
CA ALA A 177 -21.24 5.12 4.32
C ALA A 177 -20.65 6.05 5.41
N ALA A 178 -19.86 7.05 5.01
CA ALA A 178 -19.25 8.00 5.95
C ALA A 178 -20.21 9.13 6.38
N GLY A 179 -21.42 9.20 5.82
CA GLY A 179 -22.37 10.29 6.07
C GLY A 179 -21.87 11.65 5.57
N MET A 180 -21.07 11.66 4.51
CA MET A 180 -20.44 12.85 3.95
C MET A 180 -21.07 13.26 2.62
N LYS A 181 -21.10 14.56 2.32
CA LYS A 181 -21.50 15.02 0.98
C LYS A 181 -20.42 14.67 -0.03
N SER A 182 -20.81 14.11 -1.17
CA SER A 182 -19.90 13.89 -2.31
C SER A 182 -19.55 15.23 -2.97
N GLY A 183 -18.61 15.96 -2.36
CA GLY A 183 -18.18 17.29 -2.78
C GLY A 183 -16.68 17.52 -2.54
N LYS A 184 -16.26 18.79 -2.53
CA LYS A 184 -14.84 19.16 -2.44
C LYS A 184 -14.14 18.56 -1.21
N SER A 185 -14.81 18.52 -0.06
CA SER A 185 -14.26 17.95 1.18
C SER A 185 -13.83 16.48 1.02
N LEU A 186 -14.72 15.62 0.52
CA LEU A 186 -14.39 14.21 0.28
C LEU A 186 -13.30 14.04 -0.79
N THR A 187 -13.24 14.92 -1.79
CA THR A 187 -12.13 14.93 -2.76
C THR A 187 -10.81 15.20 -2.06
N THR A 188 -10.72 16.25 -1.26
CA THR A 188 -9.51 16.58 -0.51
C THR A 188 -9.09 15.43 0.41
N ILE A 189 -10.03 14.77 1.10
CA ILE A 189 -9.70 13.62 1.96
C ILE A 189 -9.13 12.46 1.16
N LEU A 190 -9.78 12.06 0.06
CA LEU A 190 -9.31 10.94 -0.77
C LEU A 190 -7.96 11.24 -1.42
N ASP A 191 -7.77 12.45 -1.94
CA ASP A 191 -6.51 12.87 -2.57
C ASP A 191 -5.36 12.88 -1.54
N ASN A 192 -5.63 13.36 -0.32
CA ASN A 192 -4.66 13.36 0.77
C ASN A 192 -4.31 11.93 1.23
N LEU A 193 -5.31 11.08 1.43
CA LEU A 193 -5.09 9.68 1.82
C LEU A 193 -4.32 8.91 0.74
N GLU A 194 -4.61 9.16 -0.54
CA GLU A 194 -3.91 8.55 -1.68
C GLU A 194 -2.46 9.04 -1.75
N SER A 195 -2.25 10.35 -1.60
CA SER A 195 -0.91 10.95 -1.63
C SER A 195 -0.03 10.52 -0.45
N CYS A 196 -0.63 10.23 0.71
CA CYS A 196 0.06 9.68 1.87
C CYS A 196 0.20 8.15 1.84
N GLY A 197 -0.32 7.47 0.82
CA GLY A 197 -0.21 6.01 0.67
C GLY A 197 -1.13 5.19 1.58
N PHE A 198 -2.10 5.81 2.27
CA PHE A 198 -3.09 5.08 3.06
C PHE A 198 -4.04 4.29 2.18
N ILE A 199 -4.45 4.91 1.06
CA ILE A 199 -5.35 4.30 0.10
C ILE A 199 -4.71 4.26 -1.27
N ARG A 200 -5.20 3.34 -2.09
CA ARG A 200 -4.93 3.34 -3.52
C ARG A 200 -6.21 3.51 -4.31
N LYS A 201 -6.07 4.05 -5.51
CA LYS A 201 -7.13 4.16 -6.50
C LYS A 201 -6.87 3.21 -7.65
N TYR A 202 -7.85 2.38 -7.99
CA TYR A 202 -7.75 1.45 -9.11
C TYR A 202 -9.10 1.29 -9.80
N VAL A 203 -9.10 0.65 -10.95
CA VAL A 203 -10.29 0.45 -11.78
C VAL A 203 -10.58 -1.05 -11.85
N ASN A 204 -11.86 -1.42 -11.83
CA ASN A 204 -12.24 -2.79 -12.16
C ASN A 204 -11.99 -3.06 -13.64
N TYR A 205 -11.51 -4.26 -13.97
CA TYR A 205 -11.27 -4.63 -15.37
C TYR A 205 -12.51 -4.39 -16.24
N GLY A 206 -12.32 -3.75 -17.39
CA GLY A 206 -13.40 -3.43 -18.34
C GLY A 206 -14.32 -2.26 -17.92
N CYS A 207 -14.03 -1.57 -16.83
CA CYS A 207 -14.73 -0.35 -16.43
C CYS A 207 -13.97 0.91 -16.85
N SER A 208 -14.68 2.02 -17.06
CA SER A 208 -14.04 3.32 -17.27
C SER A 208 -13.48 3.88 -15.97
N THR A 209 -12.52 4.80 -16.08
CA THR A 209 -11.90 5.50 -14.94
C THR A 209 -12.92 6.20 -14.02
N ARG A 210 -14.11 6.55 -14.54
CA ARG A 210 -15.21 7.11 -13.73
C ARG A 210 -15.74 6.14 -12.66
N LYS A 211 -15.45 4.84 -12.77
CA LYS A 211 -15.80 3.79 -11.79
C LYS A 211 -14.57 3.34 -10.99
N SER A 212 -13.69 4.29 -10.65
CA SER A 212 -12.54 4.00 -9.79
C SER A 212 -13.02 3.57 -8.39
N LEU A 213 -12.37 2.56 -7.85
CA LEU A 213 -12.49 2.11 -6.47
C LEU A 213 -11.32 2.68 -5.67
N TYR A 214 -11.59 3.06 -4.44
CA TYR A 214 -10.57 3.39 -3.43
C TYR A 214 -10.50 2.24 -2.45
N GLN A 215 -9.30 1.81 -2.08
CA GLN A 215 -9.09 0.74 -1.11
C GLN A 215 -8.00 1.14 -0.13
N LEU A 216 -8.23 0.83 1.15
CA LEU A 216 -7.23 0.95 2.21
C LEU A 216 -6.11 -0.07 2.01
N VAL A 217 -4.86 0.40 1.98
CA VAL A 217 -3.67 -0.42 1.73
C VAL A 217 -2.53 -0.19 2.71
N ASP A 218 -2.68 0.75 3.66
CA ASP A 218 -1.70 0.90 4.73
C ASP A 218 -1.79 -0.26 5.73
N PHE A 219 -0.67 -0.99 5.85
CA PHE A 219 -0.56 -2.19 6.68
C PHE A 219 -0.82 -1.90 8.15
N PHE A 220 -0.27 -0.80 8.66
CA PHE A 220 -0.42 -0.45 10.07
C PHE A 220 -1.88 -0.15 10.42
N THR A 221 -2.57 0.61 9.57
CA THR A 221 -3.99 0.92 9.74
C THR A 221 -4.88 -0.32 9.64
N LEU A 222 -4.62 -1.20 8.66
CA LEU A 222 -5.33 -2.48 8.52
C LEU A 222 -5.14 -3.36 9.76
N PHE A 223 -3.90 -3.46 10.25
CA PHE A 223 -3.57 -4.18 11.47
C PHE A 223 -4.28 -3.58 12.69
N TYR A 224 -4.30 -2.26 12.80
CA TYR A 224 -4.96 -1.56 13.89
C TYR A 224 -6.46 -1.89 13.94
N PHE A 225 -7.18 -1.74 12.83
CA PHE A 225 -8.62 -2.04 12.80
C PHE A 225 -8.93 -3.49 13.13
N ARG A 226 -8.03 -4.41 12.77
CA ARG A 226 -8.21 -5.84 12.98
C ARG A 226 -7.91 -6.28 14.40
N PHE A 227 -6.84 -5.76 15.03
CA PHE A 227 -6.31 -6.32 16.27
C PHE A 227 -6.13 -5.31 17.42
N LEU A 228 -6.03 -4.01 17.15
CA LEU A 228 -5.69 -3.01 18.18
C LEU A 228 -6.86 -2.07 18.55
N ARG A 229 -7.86 -1.93 17.67
CA ARG A 229 -9.04 -1.06 17.89
C ARG A 229 -9.83 -1.49 19.13
N ASP A 230 -10.05 -2.79 19.28
CA ASP A 230 -10.76 -3.32 20.44
C ASP A 230 -9.79 -3.47 21.61
N SER A 231 -10.03 -2.69 22.67
CA SER A 231 -9.24 -2.70 23.89
C SER A 231 -9.22 -4.05 24.61
N SER A 232 -10.21 -4.93 24.36
CA SER A 232 -10.23 -6.28 24.93
C SER A 232 -9.07 -7.16 24.44
N PHE A 233 -8.50 -6.84 23.28
CA PHE A 233 -7.32 -7.52 22.74
C PHE A 233 -5.99 -6.92 23.21
N ARG A 234 -6.01 -5.81 23.96
CA ARG A 234 -4.81 -5.18 24.53
C ARG A 234 -4.37 -5.89 25.81
N ASN A 235 -4.12 -7.19 25.68
CA ASN A 235 -3.52 -8.04 26.71
C ASN A 235 -2.06 -8.28 26.36
N LEU A 236 -1.21 -8.34 27.38
CA LEU A 236 0.17 -8.80 27.20
C LEU A 236 0.17 -10.20 26.57
N LEU A 237 1.05 -10.38 25.58
CA LEU A 237 1.22 -11.63 24.82
C LEU A 237 0.05 -12.00 23.90
N TYR A 238 -0.80 -11.04 23.52
CA TYR A 238 -1.91 -11.32 22.60
C TYR A 238 -1.41 -11.82 21.25
N TRP A 239 -0.43 -11.15 20.64
CA TRP A 239 0.09 -11.55 19.33
C TRP A 239 0.77 -12.91 19.39
N SER A 240 1.61 -13.13 20.40
CA SER A 240 2.27 -14.41 20.65
C SER A 240 1.28 -15.59 20.80
N LYS A 241 0.06 -15.34 21.31
CA LYS A 241 -0.99 -16.36 21.43
C LYS A 241 -1.81 -16.52 20.16
N LEU A 242 -1.95 -15.46 19.36
CA LEU A 242 -2.79 -15.47 18.16
C LEU A 242 -2.14 -16.22 17.00
N GLN A 243 -0.81 -16.26 16.94
CA GLN A 243 -0.07 -17.02 15.95
C GLN A 243 -0.59 -18.47 15.95
N ARG A 244 -1.04 -18.95 14.77
CA ARG A 244 -1.68 -20.26 14.50
C ARG A 244 -3.20 -20.35 14.66
N TYR A 245 -3.90 -19.28 15.02
CA TYR A 245 -5.37 -19.29 15.05
C TYR A 245 -5.98 -18.73 13.76
N ALA A 246 -7.23 -19.10 13.49
CA ALA A 246 -7.98 -18.67 12.30
C ALA A 246 -7.98 -17.14 12.05
N PRO A 247 -8.07 -16.26 13.07
CA PRO A 247 -8.04 -14.81 12.83
C PRO A 247 -6.72 -14.32 12.23
N PHE A 248 -5.59 -14.95 12.57
CA PHE A 248 -4.28 -14.67 11.98
C PHE A 248 -4.29 -15.00 10.49
N TYR A 249 -4.64 -16.24 10.12
CA TYR A 249 -4.63 -16.67 8.71
C TYR A 249 -5.59 -15.87 7.83
N ALA A 250 -6.76 -15.50 8.37
CA ALA A 250 -7.71 -14.64 7.65
C ALA A 250 -7.13 -13.24 7.35
N TRP A 251 -6.45 -12.63 8.33
CA TRP A 251 -5.77 -11.35 8.15
C TRP A 251 -4.55 -11.48 7.22
N ALA A 252 -3.75 -12.52 7.40
CA ALA A 252 -2.51 -12.72 6.66
C ALA A 252 -2.80 -12.96 5.17
N GLY A 253 -3.86 -13.68 4.82
CA GLY A 253 -4.28 -13.86 3.42
C GLY A 253 -4.57 -12.53 2.72
N VAL A 254 -5.43 -11.70 3.33
CA VAL A 254 -5.80 -10.37 2.77
C VAL A 254 -4.59 -9.42 2.74
N SER A 255 -3.79 -9.41 3.80
CA SER A 255 -2.60 -8.54 3.87
C SER A 255 -1.54 -8.98 2.85
N PHE A 256 -1.42 -10.27 2.58
CA PHE A 256 -0.48 -10.78 1.59
C PHE A 256 -0.88 -10.44 0.16
N GLU A 257 -2.18 -10.35 -0.15
CA GLU A 257 -2.66 -9.78 -1.41
C GLU A 257 -2.12 -8.36 -1.60
N ILE A 258 -2.25 -7.51 -0.58
CA ILE A 258 -1.78 -6.13 -0.62
C ILE A 258 -0.24 -6.07 -0.71
N LEU A 259 0.45 -6.94 0.01
CA LEU A 259 1.91 -7.07 -0.05
C LEU A 259 2.39 -7.39 -1.46
N ALA A 260 1.81 -8.40 -2.10
CA ALA A 260 2.14 -8.78 -3.48
C ALA A 260 1.87 -7.64 -4.47
N MET A 261 0.79 -6.90 -4.28
CA MET A 261 0.46 -5.76 -5.14
C MET A 261 1.43 -4.58 -4.95
N ASN A 262 1.91 -4.34 -3.73
CA ASN A 262 2.92 -3.31 -3.46
C ASN A 262 4.32 -3.69 -3.99
N HIS A 263 4.56 -4.98 -4.25
CA HIS A 263 5.80 -5.52 -4.83
C HIS A 263 5.60 -5.99 -6.29
N ILE A 264 4.71 -5.30 -7.02
CA ILE A 264 4.36 -5.71 -8.38
C ILE A 264 5.55 -5.68 -9.34
N ASP A 265 6.53 -4.82 -9.13
CA ASP A 265 7.70 -4.74 -10.01
C ASP A 265 8.60 -5.98 -9.85
N GLN A 266 8.74 -6.50 -8.63
CA GLN A 266 9.39 -7.77 -8.36
C GLN A 266 8.60 -8.95 -8.96
N VAL A 267 7.28 -8.94 -8.83
CA VAL A 267 6.40 -9.94 -9.50
C VAL A 267 6.61 -9.92 -11.01
N LYS A 268 6.63 -8.75 -11.64
CA LYS A 268 6.87 -8.60 -13.09
C LYS A 268 8.26 -9.07 -13.50
N GLN A 269 9.27 -8.78 -12.69
CA GLN A 269 10.64 -9.25 -12.91
C GLN A 269 10.70 -10.76 -12.91
N ARG A 270 10.07 -11.40 -11.91
CA ARG A 270 10.03 -12.86 -11.79
C ARG A 270 9.28 -13.53 -12.94
N LEU A 271 8.21 -12.90 -13.42
CA LEU A 271 7.43 -13.35 -14.58
C LEU A 271 8.13 -13.07 -15.92
N GLY A 272 9.25 -12.32 -15.93
CA GLY A 272 9.95 -11.94 -17.15
C GLY A 272 9.20 -10.92 -18.01
N ILE A 273 8.31 -10.13 -17.40
CA ILE A 273 7.42 -9.17 -18.10
C ILE A 273 7.76 -7.70 -17.81
N SER A 274 8.89 -7.39 -17.16
CA SER A 274 9.27 -6.00 -16.87
C SER A 274 9.47 -5.12 -18.13
N GLY A 275 9.80 -5.74 -19.26
CA GLY A 275 9.92 -5.05 -20.56
C GLY A 275 8.60 -4.90 -21.32
N VAL A 276 7.49 -5.42 -20.79
CA VAL A 276 6.17 -5.42 -21.43
C VAL A 276 5.30 -4.35 -20.79
N SER A 277 4.54 -3.60 -21.60
CA SER A 277 3.54 -2.68 -21.06
C SER A 277 2.46 -3.46 -20.30
N THR A 278 2.24 -3.11 -19.03
CA THR A 278 1.25 -3.78 -18.16
C THR A 278 0.27 -2.79 -17.54
N GLN A 279 -0.97 -3.21 -17.32
CA GLN A 279 -1.97 -2.50 -16.51
C GLN A 279 -2.54 -3.44 -15.45
N LEU A 280 -2.71 -2.92 -14.23
CA LEU A 280 -3.19 -3.69 -13.09
C LEU A 280 -4.66 -3.41 -12.84
N TYR A 281 -5.43 -4.46 -12.61
CA TYR A 281 -6.86 -4.38 -12.34
C TYR A 281 -7.25 -5.34 -11.23
N SER A 282 -8.36 -5.02 -10.57
CA SER A 282 -9.16 -6.00 -9.85
C SER A 282 -10.25 -6.56 -10.76
N TRP A 283 -10.74 -7.77 -10.47
CA TRP A 283 -11.93 -8.26 -11.14
C TRP A 283 -12.83 -9.07 -10.22
N ARG A 284 -14.13 -8.83 -10.37
CA ARG A 284 -15.20 -9.57 -9.72
C ARG A 284 -16.32 -9.80 -10.72
N SER A 285 -16.83 -11.01 -10.69
CA SER A 285 -18.02 -11.40 -11.45
C SER A 285 -19.20 -10.55 -11.00
N LYS A 286 -20.01 -10.11 -11.98
CA LYS A 286 -21.30 -9.47 -11.67
C LYS A 286 -22.25 -10.53 -11.10
N SER A 287 -22.64 -10.37 -9.85
CA SER A 287 -23.65 -11.25 -9.25
C SER A 287 -25.03 -10.93 -9.82
N ASP A 288 -25.61 -11.86 -10.59
CA ASP A 288 -27.07 -11.88 -10.77
C ASP A 288 -27.70 -12.35 -9.45
N ALA A 289 -28.70 -11.60 -8.98
CA ALA A 289 -29.48 -11.96 -7.79
C ALA A 289 -30.17 -13.32 -8.02
N GLY A 290 -29.57 -14.40 -7.49
CA GLY A 290 -30.04 -15.78 -7.66
C GLY A 290 -28.94 -16.83 -7.83
N ALA A 291 -27.68 -16.45 -8.10
CA ALA A 291 -26.58 -17.39 -8.38
C ALA A 291 -25.34 -17.16 -7.49
N ALA A 292 -25.48 -17.22 -6.17
CA ALA A 292 -24.35 -17.14 -5.23
C ALA A 292 -23.25 -18.20 -5.52
N GLU A 293 -23.61 -19.36 -6.08
CA GLU A 293 -22.67 -20.42 -6.46
C GLU A 293 -21.75 -20.05 -7.64
N ARG A 294 -22.02 -18.97 -8.38
CA ARG A 294 -21.25 -18.57 -9.58
C ARG A 294 -20.39 -17.32 -9.38
N ALA A 295 -20.42 -16.70 -8.21
CA ALA A 295 -19.60 -15.53 -7.92
C ALA A 295 -18.11 -15.91 -7.97
N ALA A 296 -17.33 -15.15 -8.74
CA ALA A 296 -15.89 -15.33 -8.89
C ALA A 296 -15.17 -14.01 -8.65
N GLN A 297 -14.00 -14.08 -8.04
CA GLN A 297 -13.11 -12.94 -7.81
C GLN A 297 -11.70 -13.37 -8.19
N ILE A 298 -10.94 -12.43 -8.77
CA ILE A 298 -9.50 -12.54 -8.98
C ILE A 298 -8.83 -11.46 -8.13
N ASP A 299 -7.80 -11.86 -7.39
CA ASP A 299 -7.09 -10.98 -6.44
C ASP A 299 -6.37 -9.86 -7.19
N MET A 300 -5.69 -10.20 -8.30
CA MET A 300 -5.06 -9.23 -9.20
C MET A 300 -5.07 -9.71 -10.66
N VAL A 301 -5.35 -8.80 -11.57
CA VAL A 301 -5.30 -9.03 -13.02
C VAL A 301 -4.19 -8.17 -13.60
N ILE A 302 -3.22 -8.78 -14.27
CA ILE A 302 -2.17 -8.07 -15.03
C ILE A 302 -2.51 -8.20 -16.51
N GLU A 303 -3.02 -7.12 -17.09
CA GLU A 303 -3.23 -7.02 -18.52
C GLU A 303 -1.92 -6.61 -19.21
N ARG A 304 -1.46 -7.41 -20.17
CA ARG A 304 -0.21 -7.15 -20.89
C ARG A 304 -0.47 -6.66 -22.31
N GLY A 305 0.48 -5.88 -22.82
CA GLY A 305 0.48 -5.37 -24.19
C GLY A 305 0.76 -6.43 -25.27
N ASP A 306 1.24 -7.60 -24.87
CA ASP A 306 1.57 -8.75 -25.75
C ASP A 306 0.41 -9.77 -25.89
N ASN A 307 -0.83 -9.30 -25.75
CA ASN A 307 -2.05 -10.10 -25.85
C ASN A 307 -2.17 -11.23 -24.82
N THR A 308 -1.55 -11.08 -23.65
CA THR A 308 -1.69 -11.99 -22.52
C THR A 308 -2.35 -11.29 -21.32
N ILE A 309 -3.09 -12.04 -20.51
CA ILE A 309 -3.59 -11.60 -19.21
C ILE A 309 -3.16 -12.62 -18.17
N ASN A 310 -2.45 -12.16 -17.14
CA ASN A 310 -2.19 -12.98 -15.97
C ASN A 310 -3.32 -12.78 -14.95
N LEU A 311 -4.00 -13.87 -14.59
CA LEU A 311 -4.93 -13.90 -13.46
C LEU A 311 -4.16 -14.39 -12.24
N CYS A 312 -3.95 -13.52 -11.27
CA CYS A 312 -3.12 -13.79 -10.10
C CYS A 312 -3.98 -14.20 -8.91
N GLU A 313 -3.61 -15.31 -8.28
CA GLU A 313 -4.18 -15.81 -7.02
C GLU A 313 -3.10 -15.81 -5.95
N MET A 314 -3.41 -15.24 -4.79
CA MET A 314 -2.46 -15.11 -3.69
C MET A 314 -2.73 -16.15 -2.59
N LYS A 315 -1.66 -16.75 -2.06
CA LYS A 315 -1.74 -17.70 -0.94
C LYS A 315 -0.61 -17.52 0.07
N PHE A 316 -0.98 -17.26 1.32
CA PHE A 316 -0.04 -17.18 2.42
C PHE A 316 -0.20 -18.38 3.36
N SER A 317 0.79 -19.25 3.38
CA SER A 317 0.83 -20.50 4.17
C SER A 317 2.23 -20.74 4.75
N GLU A 318 2.33 -21.58 5.77
CA GLU A 318 3.64 -21.96 6.35
C GLU A 318 4.38 -23.04 5.53
N SER A 319 3.74 -23.55 4.47
CA SER A 319 4.27 -24.58 3.58
C SER A 319 3.74 -24.39 2.16
N GLU A 320 4.17 -25.23 1.22
CA GLU A 320 3.63 -25.29 -0.14
C GLU A 320 2.10 -25.43 -0.13
N PHE A 321 1.42 -24.65 -0.97
CA PHE A 321 -0.04 -24.67 -1.09
C PHE A 321 -0.49 -25.81 -2.01
N ALA A 322 -1.30 -26.72 -1.48
CA ALA A 322 -1.85 -27.84 -2.23
C ALA A 322 -3.16 -27.48 -2.94
N ILE A 323 -3.16 -27.48 -4.27
CA ILE A 323 -4.42 -27.38 -5.04
C ILE A 323 -5.12 -28.73 -4.98
N ASN A 324 -6.28 -28.80 -4.33
CA ASN A 324 -7.12 -29.99 -4.32
C ASN A 324 -8.16 -29.96 -5.45
N LYS A 325 -8.91 -31.06 -5.63
CA LYS A 325 -9.91 -31.20 -6.69
C LYS A 325 -10.96 -30.09 -6.70
N ASP A 326 -11.43 -29.67 -5.53
CA ASP A 326 -12.52 -28.69 -5.44
C ASP A 326 -12.01 -27.26 -5.64
N TYR A 327 -10.82 -26.96 -5.14
CA TYR A 327 -10.18 -25.68 -5.40
C TYR A 327 -9.81 -25.52 -6.87
N GLU A 328 -9.39 -26.60 -7.54
CA GLU A 328 -9.15 -26.60 -8.98
C GLU A 328 -10.41 -26.22 -9.78
N LYS A 329 -11.59 -26.76 -9.41
CA LYS A 329 -12.87 -26.37 -10.01
C LYS A 329 -13.17 -24.88 -9.80
N ILE A 330 -12.87 -24.34 -8.61
CA ILE A 330 -13.03 -22.92 -8.32
C ILE A 330 -12.15 -22.08 -9.25
N LEU A 331 -10.89 -22.47 -9.44
CA LEU A 331 -9.95 -21.79 -10.35
C LEU A 331 -10.43 -21.86 -11.81
N ARG A 332 -10.93 -23.01 -12.26
CA ARG A 332 -11.55 -23.14 -13.60
C ARG A 332 -12.76 -22.22 -13.74
N ASN A 333 -13.64 -22.18 -12.74
CA ASN A 333 -14.80 -21.29 -12.75
C ASN A 333 -14.35 -19.83 -12.85
N LYS A 334 -13.34 -19.41 -12.09
CA LYS A 334 -12.77 -18.06 -12.16
C LYS A 334 -12.29 -17.71 -13.57
N ILE A 335 -11.54 -18.58 -14.22
CA ILE A 335 -11.05 -18.38 -15.60
C ILE A 335 -12.22 -18.26 -16.58
N VAL A 336 -13.15 -19.22 -16.56
CA VAL A 336 -14.30 -19.25 -17.48
C VAL A 336 -15.16 -18.00 -17.32
N ARG A 337 -15.50 -17.64 -16.08
CA ARG A 337 -16.30 -16.44 -15.79
C ARG A 337 -15.62 -15.15 -16.22
N PHE A 338 -14.31 -15.04 -15.97
CA PHE A 338 -13.54 -13.89 -16.44
C PHE A 338 -13.61 -13.78 -17.97
N MET A 339 -13.41 -14.87 -18.70
CA MET A 339 -13.48 -14.87 -20.17
C MET A 339 -14.88 -14.53 -20.69
N GLU A 340 -15.93 -15.11 -20.12
CA GLU A 340 -17.32 -14.87 -20.53
C GLU A 340 -17.75 -13.42 -20.31
N GLU A 341 -17.44 -12.83 -19.16
CA GLU A 341 -17.86 -11.47 -18.82
C GLU A 341 -17.04 -10.39 -19.53
N THR A 342 -15.74 -10.63 -19.70
CA THR A 342 -14.85 -9.66 -20.35
C THR A 342 -14.83 -9.79 -21.87
N LYS A 343 -15.26 -10.95 -22.40
CA LYS A 343 -15.19 -11.32 -23.83
C LYS A 343 -13.78 -11.15 -24.41
N THR A 344 -12.76 -11.28 -23.57
CA THR A 344 -11.37 -11.12 -23.98
C THR A 344 -10.95 -12.23 -24.95
N ARG A 345 -10.12 -11.87 -25.93
CA ARG A 345 -9.46 -12.81 -26.84
C ARG A 345 -7.99 -13.04 -26.49
N LYS A 346 -7.50 -12.38 -25.43
CA LYS A 346 -6.13 -12.50 -24.95
C LYS A 346 -5.91 -13.88 -24.32
N LEU A 347 -4.68 -14.37 -24.40
CA LEU A 347 -4.28 -15.61 -23.73
C LEU A 347 -4.37 -15.41 -22.21
N ILE A 348 -5.09 -16.30 -21.52
CA ILE A 348 -5.18 -16.29 -20.06
C ILE A 348 -4.09 -17.18 -19.48
N GLN A 349 -3.34 -16.66 -18.51
CA GLN A 349 -2.38 -17.41 -17.70
C GLN A 349 -2.73 -17.28 -16.22
N LEU A 350 -3.14 -18.37 -15.59
CA LEU A 350 -3.30 -18.42 -14.15
C LEU A 350 -1.92 -18.42 -13.49
N THR A 351 -1.72 -17.49 -12.57
CA THR A 351 -0.45 -17.23 -11.90
C THR A 351 -0.66 -17.31 -10.40
N PHE A 352 0.10 -18.14 -9.70
CA PHE A 352 0.08 -18.14 -8.24
C PHE A 352 1.20 -17.27 -7.69
N ILE A 353 0.85 -16.45 -6.70
CA ILE A 353 1.81 -15.73 -5.88
C ILE A 353 1.65 -16.29 -4.47
N SER A 354 2.69 -16.91 -3.91
CA SER A 354 2.55 -17.60 -2.63
C SER A 354 3.78 -17.51 -1.74
N SER A 355 3.63 -17.80 -0.46
CA SER A 355 4.75 -17.79 0.49
C SER A 355 5.83 -18.83 0.12
N TYR A 356 5.44 -20.09 -0.08
CA TYR A 356 6.36 -21.21 -0.32
C TYR A 356 6.16 -21.95 -1.65
N GLY A 357 5.27 -21.47 -2.51
CA GLY A 357 4.97 -22.13 -3.77
C GLY A 357 3.79 -23.09 -3.71
N LEU A 358 3.57 -23.79 -4.81
CA LEU A 358 2.53 -24.79 -5.01
C LEU A 358 3.09 -26.21 -4.86
N GLN A 359 2.36 -27.05 -4.12
CA GLN A 359 2.65 -28.46 -4.07
C GLN A 359 2.38 -29.10 -5.45
N ARG A 360 3.38 -29.78 -6.02
CA ARG A 360 3.23 -30.49 -7.29
C ARG A 360 2.34 -31.71 -7.12
N ASN A 361 1.16 -31.65 -7.71
CA ASN A 361 0.17 -32.72 -7.71
C ASN A 361 -0.64 -32.72 -9.03
N MET A 362 -1.56 -33.66 -9.19
CA MET A 362 -2.35 -33.82 -10.43
C MET A 362 -3.22 -32.61 -10.81
N TYR A 363 -3.52 -31.72 -9.87
CA TYR A 363 -4.34 -30.52 -10.07
C TYR A 363 -3.51 -29.25 -10.26
N SER A 364 -2.24 -29.26 -9.83
CA SER A 364 -1.35 -28.10 -9.86
C SER A 364 -1.05 -27.55 -11.27
N GLY A 365 -1.20 -28.38 -12.31
CA GLY A 365 -0.96 -27.99 -13.71
C GLY A 365 -1.91 -26.91 -14.27
N ILE A 366 -2.97 -26.55 -13.54
CA ILE A 366 -3.83 -25.41 -13.91
C ILE A 366 -3.11 -24.06 -13.76
N ALA A 367 -2.12 -23.97 -12.88
CA ALA A 367 -1.28 -22.78 -12.70
C ALA A 367 -0.12 -22.82 -13.70
N GLN A 368 -0.08 -21.87 -14.64
CA GLN A 368 0.98 -21.79 -15.65
C GLN A 368 2.23 -21.09 -15.12
N ASN A 369 2.05 -20.15 -14.20
CA ASN A 369 3.15 -19.38 -13.62
C ASN A 369 3.09 -19.38 -12.10
N GLU A 370 4.25 -19.18 -11.49
CA GLU A 370 4.43 -19.19 -10.06
C GLU A 370 5.47 -18.13 -9.65
N VAL A 371 5.12 -17.37 -8.62
CA VAL A 371 5.97 -16.40 -7.95
C VAL A 371 5.94 -16.75 -6.46
N VAL A 372 7.11 -16.89 -5.85
CA VAL A 372 7.21 -17.18 -4.41
C VAL A 372 7.59 -15.91 -3.64
N LEU A 373 7.34 -15.88 -2.33
CA LEU A 373 7.64 -14.71 -1.48
C LEU A 373 9.09 -14.26 -1.61
N ASN A 374 10.03 -15.19 -1.78
CA ASN A 374 11.44 -14.88 -1.98
C ASN A 374 11.72 -14.05 -3.23
N ASP A 375 10.85 -14.13 -4.24
CA ASP A 375 10.96 -13.35 -5.47
C ASP A 375 10.52 -11.89 -5.25
N LEU A 376 9.92 -11.54 -4.10
CA LEU A 376 9.47 -10.18 -3.76
C LEU A 376 10.55 -9.33 -3.05
N PHE A 377 11.73 -9.91 -2.83
CA PHE A 377 12.90 -9.27 -2.21
C PHE A 377 13.90 -8.89 -3.29
#